data_AF-T0G0R1-F1
#
_entry.id   AF-T0G0R1-F1
#
_cell.length_a   1.000
_cell.length_b   1.000
_cell.length_c   1.000
_cell.angle_alpha   90.00
_cell.angle_beta   90.00
_cell.angle_gamma   90.00
#
_symmetry.space_group_name_H-M   'P 1'
#
loop_
_entity.id
_entity.type
_entity.pdbx_description
1 polymer ?
#
loop_
_entity_poly.entity_id
_entity_poly.type
_entity_poly.pdbx_seq_one_letter_code
_entity_poly.pdbx_strand_id
1 'polypeptide(L)'
;MGEHRFVIVTRSGRAENCKDGSTYWSILSDVYARYQSAGGNWDRPNMLLLNGKIVIASGLADKAWDYGRAKFERTAQTVAALQVEQAPDFLKDLKP
;
A
#
# COMPACT_ATOMS: atom_id res chain seq x y z
N MET A 1 -11.84 12.45 21.71
CA MET A 1 -10.91 12.46 20.56
C MET A 1 -11.76 12.42 19.30
N GLY A 2 -11.62 13.40 18.40
CA GLY A 2 -12.43 13.43 17.18
C GLY A 2 -12.08 12.26 16.28
N GLU A 3 -13.09 11.59 15.75
CA GLU A 3 -12.94 10.46 14.83
C GLU A 3 -12.19 10.95 13.57
N HIS A 4 -11.03 10.35 13.27
CA HIS A 4 -10.28 10.66 12.05
C HIS A 4 -10.95 9.94 10.87
N ARG A 5 -11.69 10.69 10.06
CA ARG A 5 -12.39 10.15 8.88
C ARG A 5 -11.60 10.45 7.63
N PHE A 6 -11.10 9.39 7.00
CA PHE A 6 -10.47 9.48 5.70
C PHE A 6 -11.49 9.25 4.58
N VAL A 7 -11.33 9.98 3.47
CA VAL A 7 -12.15 9.85 2.27
C VAL A 7 -11.23 9.77 1.06
N ILE A 8 -11.41 8.73 0.25
CA ILE A 8 -10.74 8.57 -1.05
C ILE A 8 -11.66 9.13 -2.12
N VAL A 9 -11.12 9.96 -3.01
CA VAL A 9 -11.83 10.39 -4.22
C VAL A 9 -11.13 9.81 -5.44
N THR A 10 -11.88 9.12 -6.28
CA THR A 10 -11.39 8.53 -7.52
C THR A 10 -11.29 9.57 -8.63
N ARG A 11 -10.66 9.19 -9.76
CA ARG A 11 -10.52 10.07 -10.93
C ARG A 11 -11.86 10.46 -11.54
N SER A 12 -12.88 9.61 -11.44
CA SER A 12 -14.25 9.93 -11.87
C SER A 12 -15.00 10.86 -10.91
N GLY A 13 -14.41 11.20 -9.76
CA GLY A 13 -15.03 12.04 -8.74
C GLY A 13 -15.88 11.28 -7.72
N ARG A 14 -15.87 9.93 -7.74
CA ARG A 14 -16.55 9.13 -6.70
C ARG A 14 -15.80 9.22 -5.40
N ALA A 15 -16.53 9.46 -4.31
CA ALA A 15 -15.97 9.50 -2.96
C ALA A 15 -16.34 8.24 -2.17
N GLU A 16 -15.36 7.61 -1.54
CA GLU A 16 -15.52 6.44 -0.66
C GLU A 16 -14.95 6.78 0.73
N ASN A 17 -15.75 6.57 1.78
CA ASN A 17 -15.25 6.66 3.15
C ASN A 17 -14.35 5.45 3.45
N CYS A 18 -13.18 5.70 4.03
CA CYS A 18 -12.35 4.64 4.56
C CYS A 18 -12.96 4.06 5.84
N LYS A 19 -12.53 2.85 6.21
CA LYS A 19 -12.96 2.19 7.46
C LYS A 19 -12.54 3.02 8.68
N ASP A 20 -13.33 2.98 9.75
CA ASP A 20 -12.98 3.64 11.00
C ASP A 20 -11.66 3.09 11.56
N GLY A 21 -10.84 3.98 12.12
CA GLY A 21 -9.48 3.65 12.58
C GLY A 21 -8.45 3.48 11.46
N SER A 22 -8.81 3.72 10.19
CA SER A 22 -7.84 3.74 9.10
C SER A 22 -6.77 4.80 9.35
N THR A 23 -5.51 4.42 9.10
CA THR A 23 -4.37 5.34 9.11
C THR A 23 -3.96 5.66 7.68
N TYR A 24 -3.21 6.74 7.49
CA TYR A 24 -2.62 7.07 6.20
C TYR A 24 -1.90 5.87 5.56
N TRP A 25 -1.11 5.12 6.33
CA TRP A 25 -0.34 3.97 5.85
C TRP A 25 -1.22 2.77 5.51
N SER A 26 -2.26 2.48 6.31
CA SER A 26 -3.19 1.39 5.99
C SER A 26 -3.97 1.71 4.71
N ILE A 27 -4.31 2.97 4.47
CA ILE A 27 -4.97 3.41 3.24
C ILE A 27 -4.07 3.20 2.02
N LEU A 28 -2.78 3.58 2.09
CA LEU A 28 -1.85 3.31 1.00
C LEU A 28 -1.70 1.81 0.74
N SER A 29 -1.64 0.99 1.80
CA SER A 29 -1.57 -0.47 1.67
C SER A 29 -2.82 -1.06 1.02
N ASP A 30 -4.01 -0.58 1.39
CA ASP A 30 -5.29 -1.03 0.85
C ASP A 30 -5.44 -0.63 -0.62
N VAL A 31 -5.10 0.62 -0.96
CA VAL A 31 -5.11 1.10 -2.34
C VAL A 31 -4.12 0.29 -3.17
N TYR A 32 -2.90 0.06 -2.68
CA TYR A 32 -1.95 -0.80 -3.39
C TYR A 32 -2.53 -2.20 -3.64
N ALA A 33 -3.08 -2.86 -2.61
CA ALA A 33 -3.64 -4.20 -2.73
C ALA A 33 -4.79 -4.29 -3.75
N ARG A 34 -5.63 -3.26 -3.84
CA ARG A 34 -6.76 -3.19 -4.80
C ARG A 34 -6.31 -2.95 -6.24
N TYR A 35 -5.18 -2.28 -6.47
CA TYR A 35 -4.76 -1.81 -7.79
C TYR A 35 -3.45 -2.42 -8.29
N GLN A 36 -2.84 -3.35 -7.54
CA GLN A 36 -1.65 -4.09 -7.97
C GLN A 36 -1.91 -5.18 -9.02
N SER A 37 -3.16 -5.67 -9.16
CA SER A 37 -3.48 -6.76 -10.08
C SER A 37 -3.85 -6.28 -11.49
N ALA A 38 -3.49 -7.08 -12.49
CA ALA A 38 -3.98 -6.89 -13.85
C ALA A 38 -5.51 -7.09 -13.88
N GLY A 39 -6.25 -6.07 -14.34
CA GLY A 39 -7.72 -6.02 -14.26
C GLY A 39 -8.25 -5.12 -13.14
N GLY A 40 -7.38 -4.42 -12.40
CA GLY A 40 -7.78 -3.41 -11.42
C GLY A 40 -8.73 -2.35 -12.00
N ASN A 41 -9.66 -1.90 -11.17
CA ASN A 41 -10.71 -0.95 -11.52
C ASN A 41 -10.14 0.25 -12.31
N TRP A 42 -10.71 0.57 -13.47
CA TRP A 42 -10.23 1.68 -14.31
C TRP A 42 -10.40 3.05 -13.65
N ASP A 43 -11.28 3.14 -12.65
CA ASP A 43 -11.50 4.35 -11.86
C ASP A 43 -10.50 4.46 -10.69
N ARG A 44 -9.29 4.93 -11.02
CA ARG A 44 -8.17 4.98 -10.07
C ARG A 44 -8.37 5.99 -8.93
N PRO A 45 -7.97 5.65 -7.69
CA PRO A 45 -7.90 6.58 -6.57
C PRO A 45 -6.96 7.74 -6.88
N ASN A 46 -7.43 8.97 -6.69
CA ASN A 46 -6.66 10.16 -7.05
C ASN A 46 -6.38 11.07 -5.84
N MET A 47 -7.38 11.33 -5.01
CA MET A 47 -7.26 12.23 -3.86
C MET A 47 -7.53 11.52 -2.53
N LEU A 48 -6.94 12.06 -1.48
CA LEU A 48 -7.20 11.65 -0.10
C LEU A 48 -7.55 12.88 0.73
N LEU A 49 -8.65 12.79 1.47
CA LEU A 49 -9.05 13.79 2.45
C LEU A 49 -9.01 13.21 3.87
N LEU A 50 -8.72 14.07 4.84
CA LEU A 50 -8.82 13.79 6.27
C LEU A 50 -9.68 14.86 6.91
N ASN A 51 -10.83 14.48 7.47
CA ASN A 51 -11.79 15.40 8.08
C ASN A 51 -12.13 16.60 7.17
N GLY A 52 -12.32 16.32 5.87
CA GLY A 52 -12.63 17.33 4.85
C GLY A 52 -11.43 18.14 4.33
N LYS A 53 -10.22 17.96 4.88
CA LYS A 53 -9.00 18.62 4.38
C LYS A 53 -8.27 17.73 3.39
N ILE A 54 -7.78 18.30 2.30
CA ILE A 54 -6.99 17.58 1.30
C ILE A 54 -5.63 17.23 1.89
N VAL A 55 -5.31 15.94 1.94
CA VAL A 55 -4.00 15.39 2.33
C VAL A 55 -3.19 15.04 1.08
N ILE A 56 -3.86 14.47 0.07
CA ILE A 56 -3.30 14.20 -1.25
C ILE A 56 -4.24 14.81 -2.29
N ALA A 57 -3.72 15.77 -3.06
CA ALA A 57 -4.48 16.48 -4.09
C ALA A 57 -4.55 15.73 -5.43
N SER A 58 -3.61 14.84 -5.71
CA SER A 58 -3.58 13.99 -6.90
C SER A 58 -2.59 12.84 -6.75
N GLY A 59 -2.75 11.79 -7.56
CA GLY A 59 -1.79 10.69 -7.64
C GLY A 59 -1.77 9.77 -6.41
N LEU A 60 -2.89 9.63 -5.69
CA LEU A 60 -2.99 8.70 -4.55
C LEU A 60 -2.60 7.26 -4.95
N ALA A 61 -3.06 6.78 -6.10
CA ALA A 61 -2.71 5.44 -6.59
C ALA A 61 -1.21 5.27 -6.82
N ASP A 62 -0.53 6.29 -7.36
CA ASP A 62 0.91 6.24 -7.62
C ASP A 62 1.70 6.24 -6.30
N LYS A 63 1.30 7.07 -5.34
CA LYS A 63 1.88 7.06 -3.99
C LYS A 63 1.69 5.73 -3.28
N ALA A 64 0.51 5.12 -3.44
CA ALA A 64 0.22 3.80 -2.90
C ALA A 64 1.08 2.72 -3.58
N TRP A 65 1.30 2.84 -4.89
CA TRP A 65 2.18 1.96 -5.64
C TRP A 65 3.62 2.02 -5.16
N ASP A 66 4.19 3.22 -5.01
CA ASP A 66 5.55 3.41 -4.51
C ASP A 66 5.70 2.87 -3.09
N TYR A 67 4.71 3.14 -2.22
CA TYR A 67 4.68 2.62 -0.86
C TYR A 67 4.61 1.08 -0.83
N GLY A 68 3.70 0.49 -1.60
CA GLY A 68 3.48 -0.95 -1.65
C GLY A 68 4.68 -1.70 -2.21
N ARG A 69 5.30 -1.19 -3.28
CA ARG A 69 6.51 -1.74 -3.88
C ARG A 69 7.68 -1.72 -2.88
N ALA A 70 7.95 -0.57 -2.26
CA ALA A 70 9.03 -0.44 -1.28
C ALA A 70 8.83 -1.39 -0.08
N LYS A 71 7.59 -1.53 0.40
CA LYS A 71 7.24 -2.47 1.47
C LYS A 71 7.47 -3.92 1.03
N PHE A 72 7.08 -4.28 -0.19
CA PHE A 72 7.26 -5.62 -0.74
C PHE A 72 8.74 -5.98 -0.90
N GLU A 73 9.54 -5.08 -1.48
CA GLU A 73 10.99 -5.27 -1.66
C GLU A 73 11.71 -5.47 -0.31
N ARG A 74 11.40 -4.65 0.68
CA ARG A 74 11.98 -4.78 2.02
C ARG A 74 11.58 -6.10 2.70
N THR A 75 10.34 -6.53 2.50
CA THR A 75 9.86 -7.83 3.00
C THR A 75 10.58 -8.97 2.31
N ALA A 76 10.73 -8.93 0.98
CA ALA A 76 11.46 -9.93 0.22
C ALA A 76 12.93 -10.06 0.67
N GLN A 77 13.61 -8.94 0.91
CA GLN A 77 14.97 -8.93 1.46
C GLN A 77 15.04 -9.58 2.85
N THR A 78 14.10 -9.26 3.73
CA THR A 78 14.04 -9.83 5.08
C THR A 78 13.78 -11.33 5.04
N VAL A 79 12.85 -11.77 4.19
CA VAL A 79 12.53 -13.19 3.99
C VAL A 79 13.73 -13.94 3.43
N ALA A 80 14.44 -13.38 2.44
CA ALA A 80 15.64 -13.99 1.89
C ALA A 80 16.74 -14.14 2.96
N ALA A 81 16.94 -13.12 3.81
CA ALA A 81 17.89 -13.20 4.92
C ALA A 81 17.53 -14.28 5.94
N LEU A 82 16.25 -14.36 6.34
CA LEU A 82 15.75 -15.41 7.24
C LEU A 82 15.87 -16.81 6.64
N GLN A 83 15.63 -16.96 5.33
CA GLN A 83 15.79 -18.23 4.63
C GLN A 83 17.24 -18.71 4.61
N VAL A 84 18.21 -17.80 4.45
CA VAL A 84 19.64 -18.14 4.53
C VAL A 84 20.03 -18.55 5.96
N GLU A 85 19.53 -17.86 6.98
CA GLU A 85 19.80 -18.17 8.38
C GLU A 85 19.22 -19.55 8.79
N GLN A 86 17.99 -19.82 8.36
CA GLN A 86 17.27 -21.07 8.65
C GLN A 86 17.62 -22.21 7.69
N ALA A 87 18.44 -21.98 6.66
CA ALA A 87 18.85 -23.02 5.74
C ALA A 87 19.60 -24.11 6.49
N PRO A 88 19.34 -25.40 6.22
CA PRO A 88 20.18 -26.47 6.72
C PRO A 88 21.59 -26.34 6.13
N ASP A 89 22.62 -26.70 6.91
CA ASP A 89 24.02 -26.36 6.61
C ASP A 89 24.50 -26.83 5.23
N PHE A 90 23.99 -27.96 4.73
CA PHE A 90 24.33 -28.49 3.41
C PHE A 90 23.81 -27.64 2.23
N LEU A 91 22.87 -26.72 2.45
CA LEU A 91 22.39 -25.76 1.44
C LEU A 91 23.12 -24.42 1.53
N LYS A 92 23.85 -24.14 2.62
CA LYS A 92 24.59 -22.88 2.79
C LYS A 92 25.85 -22.80 1.92
N ASP A 93 26.41 -23.95 1.53
CA ASP A 93 27.63 -24.06 0.73
C ASP A 93 27.38 -23.99 -0.79
N LEU A 94 26.12 -24.05 -1.23
CA LEU A 94 25.74 -23.82 -2.62
C LEU A 94 25.71 -22.31 -2.89
N LYS A 95 26.87 -21.74 -3.27
CA LYS A 95 26.90 -20.43 -3.90
C LYS A 95 26.11 -20.45 -5.22
N PRO A 96 25.45 -19.34 -5.61
CA PRO A 96 24.80 -19.23 -6.91
C PRO A 96 25.79 -19.37 -8.08
#